data_AF-A0A1G0DN09-F1
#
_entry.id   AF-A0A1G0DN09-F1
#
_cell.length_a   1.000
_cell.length_b   1.000
_cell.length_c   1.000
_cell.angle_alpha   90.00
_cell.angle_beta   90.00
_cell.angle_gamma   90.00
#
_symmetry.space_group_name_H-M   'P 1'
#
loop_
_entity.id
_entity.type
_entity.pdbx_description
1 polymer ?
#
loop_
_entity_poly.entity_id
_entity_poly.type
_entity_poly.pdbx_seq_one_letter_code
_entity_poly.pdbx_strand_id
1 'polypeptide(L)'
;MVRKTFTHPALRNLLFVLLVSGIALGLGYLAVKYPLQHDVTHNAGNSLEPVSVEVLDRLDGPVSVMVYATEQDASLGDIRKIIRNFMSLYQRYKPDIRLAFVDPEKDAEKTRAAGVQLNGEMVVEYAGRSEHLTRLNEQIFTSALLRLAHSREQTVMYLDGHGERKLDGIANHDLGNPFGAKLAQNGFRLNSLNLALAQEVPNNASVLVIAQPQIDLMPGEVDKLLRYIERGGNLLWLIDAGPLRGLERLAEKLELLLPPGIVIDPSAAGMRAPATWSLGASYPPHEVTRNFGLITAFPEARPLAWNETPEWEHHVLVEVAARGWVSRSALDDKPGGESRLTGHTFDKRRDIPGPAVIALALQRNANDREQRIVVVGNGAFLANSFAGNGGNVDLGVNMVNWLAGEEHLITLQPRAAKDSSLELGKTRLAVIGIGFLVGLPLLLALVGGAMWWKRRRA
;
A
#
# COMPACT_ATOMS: atom_id res chain seq x y z
N MET A 1 71.64 47.84 13.89
CA MET A 1 70.81 49.06 13.90
C MET A 1 69.59 48.78 13.01
N VAL A 2 68.36 48.99 13.54
CA VAL A 2 67.15 49.41 12.78
C VAL A 2 66.50 48.30 11.90
N ARG A 3 65.22 47.93 11.98
CA ARG A 3 64.01 48.56 12.54
C ARG A 3 62.96 47.46 12.82
N LYS A 4 62.28 47.59 13.96
CA LYS A 4 61.04 46.87 14.32
C LYS A 4 59.99 47.08 13.22
N THR A 5 59.61 46.01 12.51
CA THR A 5 58.35 45.98 11.77
C THR A 5 57.23 45.85 12.79
N PHE A 6 56.49 46.95 12.96
CA PHE A 6 55.28 47.02 13.76
C PHE A 6 54.27 45.96 13.30
N THR A 7 54.20 44.83 14.00
CA THR A 7 52.98 44.04 14.11
C THR A 7 51.99 44.87 14.93
N HIS A 8 51.27 45.79 14.30
CA HIS A 8 50.19 46.50 14.99
C HIS A 8 49.11 45.48 15.33
N PRO A 9 48.89 45.15 16.62
CA PRO A 9 47.88 44.17 17.02
C PRO A 9 46.48 44.56 16.52
N ALA A 10 46.23 45.87 16.36
CA ALA A 10 45.02 46.40 15.76
C ALA A 10 44.80 45.96 14.31
N LEU A 11 45.83 45.97 13.45
CA LEU A 11 45.70 45.57 12.04
C LEU A 11 45.46 44.06 11.90
N ARG A 12 46.15 43.26 12.73
CA ARG A 12 45.93 41.81 12.81
C ARG A 12 44.52 41.48 13.30
N ASN A 13 44.04 42.19 14.32
CA ASN A 13 42.69 42.01 14.84
C ASN A 13 41.63 42.47 13.82
N LEU A 14 41.85 43.55 13.09
CA LEU A 14 40.96 44.02 12.03
C LEU A 14 40.85 42.99 10.89
N LEU A 15 41.99 42.47 10.42
CA LEU A 15 42.04 41.40 9.40
C LEU A 15 41.33 40.14 9.89
N PHE A 16 41.53 39.75 11.15
CA PHE A 16 40.86 38.61 11.75
C PHE A 16 39.34 38.82 11.80
N VAL A 17 38.87 39.98 12.23
CA VAL A 17 37.44 40.31 12.26
C VAL A 17 36.84 40.31 10.86
N LEU A 18 37.51 40.92 9.88
CA LEU A 18 37.04 40.92 8.49
C LEU A 18 36.96 39.51 7.90
N LEU A 19 37.94 38.65 8.19
CA LEU A 19 37.94 37.27 7.75
C LEU A 19 36.78 36.48 8.38
N VAL A 20 36.58 36.62 9.70
CA VAL A 20 35.49 35.95 10.43
C VAL A 20 34.13 36.44 9.93
N SER A 21 33.96 37.75 9.72
CA SER A 21 32.73 38.31 9.16
C SER A 21 32.50 37.85 7.72
N GLY A 22 33.54 37.78 6.89
CA GLY A 22 33.46 37.26 5.53
C GLY A 22 33.05 35.79 5.50
N ILE A 23 33.62 34.97 6.37
CA ILE A 23 33.24 33.56 6.54
C ILE A 23 31.79 33.46 7.03
N ALA A 24 31.39 34.25 8.02
CA ALA A 24 30.03 34.22 8.56
C ALA A 24 28.98 34.62 7.50
N LEU A 25 29.27 35.65 6.70
CA LEU A 25 28.41 36.06 5.59
C LEU A 25 28.38 35.01 4.47
N GLY A 26 29.53 34.43 4.12
CA GLY A 26 29.63 33.36 3.13
C GLY A 26 28.86 32.11 3.55
N LEU A 27 29.01 31.68 4.80
CA LEU A 27 28.25 30.58 5.39
C LEU A 27 26.75 30.89 5.45
N GLY A 28 26.37 32.12 5.81
CA GLY A 28 24.97 32.55 5.80
C GLY A 28 24.36 32.51 4.40
N TYR A 29 25.10 32.97 3.38
CA TYR A 29 24.66 32.92 1.98
C TYR A 29 24.55 31.47 1.47
N LEU A 30 25.54 30.62 1.76
CA LEU A 30 25.51 29.19 1.42
C LEU A 30 24.33 28.49 2.10
N ALA A 31 24.05 28.79 3.37
CA ALA A 31 22.94 28.21 4.12
C ALA A 31 21.57 28.61 3.54
N VAL A 32 21.42 29.83 3.04
CA VAL A 32 20.19 30.30 2.39
C VAL A 32 20.03 29.69 0.99
N LYS A 33 21.13 29.57 0.24
CA LYS A 33 21.10 29.07 -1.14
C LYS A 33 21.00 27.55 -1.25
N TYR A 34 21.61 26.83 -0.31
CA TYR A 34 21.64 25.37 -0.28
C TYR A 34 21.14 24.86 1.08
N PRO A 35 19.82 24.87 1.32
CA PRO A 35 19.24 24.33 2.55
C PRO A 35 19.43 22.80 2.58
N LEU A 36 20.55 22.35 3.15
CA LEU A 36 20.80 20.93 3.38
C LEU A 36 20.05 20.51 4.64
N GLN A 37 19.00 19.71 4.49
CA GLN A 37 18.27 19.12 5.60
C GLN A 37 18.44 17.61 5.55
N HIS A 38 18.83 17.02 6.67
CA HIS A 38 18.95 15.57 6.80
C HIS A 38 17.94 15.10 7.84
N ASP A 39 17.11 14.13 7.47
CA ASP A 39 16.14 13.55 8.38
C ASP A 39 16.85 12.52 9.26
N VAL A 40 17.09 12.89 10.52
CA VAL A 40 17.70 12.03 11.53
C VAL A 40 16.66 11.23 12.32
N THR A 41 15.37 11.31 11.95
CA THR A 41 14.33 10.55 12.64
C THR A 41 14.40 9.08 12.27
N HIS A 42 14.22 8.20 13.26
CA HIS A 42 14.28 6.75 13.07
C HIS A 42 13.26 6.24 12.05
N ASN A 43 12.11 6.93 11.91
CA ASN A 43 11.06 6.57 10.98
C ASN A 43 11.03 7.45 9.72
N ALA A 44 12.06 8.28 9.49
CA ALA A 44 12.12 9.23 8.38
C ALA A 44 10.79 10.04 8.20
N GLY A 45 10.26 10.55 9.30
CA GLY A 45 8.96 11.23 9.36
C GLY A 45 8.96 12.69 8.90
N ASN A 46 10.13 13.25 8.57
CA ASN A 46 10.30 14.60 8.02
C ASN A 46 10.77 14.56 6.55
N SER A 47 10.65 13.41 5.91
CA SER A 47 11.00 13.17 4.51
C SER A 47 9.89 12.34 3.85
N LEU A 48 9.69 12.54 2.56
CA LEU A 48 8.73 11.75 1.78
C LEU A 48 9.28 10.35 1.49
N GLU A 49 8.38 9.41 1.26
CA GLU A 49 8.76 8.08 0.79
C GLU A 49 9.38 8.17 -0.61
N PRO A 50 10.36 7.30 -0.95
CA PRO A 50 10.95 7.27 -2.29
C PRO A 50 9.90 7.17 -3.41
N VAL A 51 8.81 6.45 -3.14
CA VAL A 51 7.66 6.31 -4.04
C VAL A 51 6.99 7.66 -4.28
N SER A 52 6.65 8.38 -3.22
CA SER A 52 6.04 9.71 -3.31
C SER A 52 6.93 10.70 -4.07
N VAL A 53 8.26 10.59 -3.91
CA VAL A 53 9.21 11.39 -4.69
C VAL A 53 9.15 11.02 -6.17
N GLU A 54 9.14 9.73 -6.51
CA GLU A 54 9.01 9.26 -7.89
C GLU A 54 7.70 9.73 -8.54
N VAL A 55 6.59 9.75 -7.79
CA VAL A 55 5.32 10.31 -8.24
C VAL A 55 5.47 11.78 -8.62
N LEU A 56 6.12 12.56 -7.75
CA LEU A 56 6.32 13.99 -7.97
C LEU A 56 7.20 14.28 -9.19
N ASP A 57 8.21 13.45 -9.44
CA ASP A 57 9.10 13.57 -10.60
C ASP A 57 8.38 13.32 -11.93
N ARG A 58 7.29 12.54 -11.93
CA ARG A 58 6.47 12.25 -13.13
C ARG A 58 5.41 13.31 -13.42
N LEU A 59 5.17 14.26 -12.52
CA LEU A 59 4.18 15.33 -12.73
C LEU A 59 4.80 16.47 -13.54
N ASP A 60 4.49 16.56 -14.84
CA ASP A 60 5.08 17.57 -15.73
C ASP A 60 4.53 19.01 -15.57
N GLY A 61 3.60 19.24 -14.63
CA GLY A 61 2.88 20.51 -14.51
C GLY A 61 2.68 20.98 -13.06
N PRO A 62 2.21 22.22 -12.87
CA PRO A 62 1.94 22.77 -11.54
C PRO A 62 0.73 22.08 -10.91
N VAL A 63 0.82 21.77 -9.62
CA VAL A 63 -0.29 21.28 -8.81
C VAL A 63 -0.85 22.44 -7.99
N SER A 64 -2.16 22.66 -8.05
CA SER A 64 -2.84 23.65 -7.23
C SER A 64 -3.53 22.94 -6.06
N VAL A 65 -3.23 23.36 -4.84
CA VAL A 65 -3.80 22.81 -3.61
C VAL A 65 -4.56 23.92 -2.89
N MET A 66 -5.88 23.85 -2.92
CA MET A 66 -6.77 24.78 -2.24
C MET A 66 -7.29 24.15 -0.96
N VAL A 67 -7.06 24.80 0.18
CA VAL A 67 -7.43 24.28 1.49
C VAL A 67 -8.50 25.15 2.10
N TYR A 68 -9.64 24.56 2.41
CA TYR A 68 -10.78 25.22 3.00
C TYR A 68 -10.76 24.98 4.51
N ALA A 69 -10.10 25.89 5.24
CA ALA A 69 -9.90 25.75 6.68
C ALA A 69 -10.01 27.10 7.40
N THR A 70 -10.75 27.12 8.50
CA THR A 70 -10.80 28.26 9.43
C THR A 70 -9.44 28.52 10.10
N GLU A 71 -9.22 29.73 10.61
CA GLU A 71 -7.95 30.10 11.27
C GLU A 71 -7.76 29.45 12.64
N GLN A 72 -8.86 29.15 13.33
CA GLN A 72 -8.86 28.47 14.62
C GLN A 72 -9.96 27.40 14.60
N ASP A 73 -9.55 26.13 14.61
CA ASP A 73 -10.48 25.03 14.84
C ASP A 73 -10.52 24.72 16.34
N ALA A 74 -11.73 24.58 16.89
CA ALA A 74 -11.95 24.33 18.31
C ALA A 74 -11.41 22.97 18.80
N SER A 75 -11.13 22.03 17.88
CA SER A 75 -10.73 20.65 18.19
C SER A 75 -9.27 20.33 17.84
N LEU A 76 -8.73 20.91 16.76
CA LEU A 76 -7.43 20.53 16.19
C LEU A 76 -6.37 21.66 16.25
N GLY A 77 -6.74 22.84 16.75
CA GLY A 77 -5.84 24.00 16.78
C GLY A 77 -5.66 24.63 15.39
N ASP A 78 -4.42 25.05 15.08
CA ASP A 78 -4.09 25.69 13.79
C ASP A 78 -3.92 24.65 12.68
N ILE A 79 -5.04 24.18 12.12
CA ILE A 79 -5.09 23.23 10.99
C ILE A 79 -4.26 23.76 9.81
N ARG A 80 -4.28 25.08 9.56
CA ARG A 80 -3.51 25.69 8.47
C ARG A 80 -2.01 25.46 8.65
N LYS A 81 -1.50 25.53 9.88
CA LYS A 81 -0.10 25.22 10.19
C LYS A 81 0.25 23.75 9.95
N ILE A 82 -0.63 22.82 10.34
CA ILE A 82 -0.42 21.37 10.10
C ILE A 82 -0.31 21.11 8.59
N ILE A 83 -1.26 21.62 7.82
CA ILE A 83 -1.30 21.43 6.36
C ILE A 83 -0.11 22.12 5.69
N ARG A 84 0.27 23.33 6.12
CA ARG A 84 1.44 24.04 5.60
C ARG A 84 2.73 23.24 5.84
N ASN A 85 2.90 22.68 7.04
CA ASN A 85 4.05 21.86 7.36
C ASN A 85 4.09 20.60 6.48
N PHE A 86 2.96 19.91 6.33
CA PHE A 86 2.85 18.73 5.48
C PHE A 86 3.14 19.05 4.01
N MET A 87 2.54 20.11 3.46
CA MET A 87 2.78 20.57 2.08
C MET A 87 4.21 21.03 1.84
N SER A 88 4.89 21.56 2.87
CA SER A 88 6.30 21.95 2.75
C SER A 88 7.20 20.75 2.43
N LEU A 89 6.82 19.53 2.82
CA LEU A 89 7.56 18.31 2.47
C LEU A 89 7.50 18.04 0.96
N TYR A 90 6.32 18.18 0.36
CA TYR A 90 6.10 18.03 -1.08
C TYR A 90 6.74 19.16 -1.89
N GLN A 91 6.62 20.40 -1.42
CA GLN A 91 7.20 21.57 -2.08
C GLN A 91 8.74 21.55 -2.13
N ARG A 92 9.41 20.76 -1.28
CA ARG A 92 10.87 20.55 -1.34
C ARG A 92 11.29 19.77 -2.59
N TYR A 93 10.48 18.80 -3.01
CA TYR A 93 10.75 17.99 -4.19
C TYR A 93 10.14 18.61 -5.45
N LYS A 94 8.94 19.20 -5.30
CA LYS A 94 8.19 19.81 -6.41
C LYS A 94 7.79 21.26 -6.08
N PRO A 95 8.64 22.26 -6.36
CA PRO A 95 8.41 23.65 -5.93
C PRO A 95 7.26 24.36 -6.67
N ASP A 96 6.72 23.77 -7.74
CA ASP A 96 5.57 24.28 -8.49
C ASP A 96 4.21 23.90 -7.87
N ILE A 97 4.19 23.23 -6.72
CA ILE A 97 2.98 23.01 -5.92
C ILE A 97 2.56 24.32 -5.24
N ARG A 98 1.40 24.85 -5.63
CA ARG A 98 0.82 26.09 -5.09
C ARG A 98 -0.17 25.77 -3.99
N LEU A 99 0.10 26.25 -2.78
CA LEU A 99 -0.79 26.11 -1.63
C LEU A 99 -1.53 27.43 -1.35
N ALA A 100 -2.85 27.39 -1.35
CA ALA A 100 -3.70 28.51 -0.97
C ALA A 100 -4.71 28.09 0.10
N PHE A 101 -5.05 29.03 0.99
CA PHE A 101 -6.04 28.83 2.04
C PHE A 101 -7.25 29.71 1.77
N VAL A 102 -8.43 29.12 1.87
CA VAL A 102 -9.72 29.82 1.84
C VAL A 102 -10.38 29.60 3.19
N ASP A 103 -10.88 30.69 3.77
CA ASP A 103 -11.66 30.65 5.00
C ASP A 103 -13.13 30.40 4.63
N PRO A 104 -13.72 29.23 4.98
CA PRO A 104 -15.08 28.89 4.59
C PRO A 104 -16.12 29.90 5.12
N GLU A 105 -15.83 30.52 6.27
CA GLU A 105 -16.73 31.46 6.93
C GLU A 105 -16.69 32.85 6.28
N LYS A 106 -15.54 33.26 5.75
CA LYS A 106 -15.37 34.57 5.10
C LYS A 106 -15.70 34.52 3.60
N ASP A 107 -15.45 33.40 2.93
CA ASP A 107 -15.58 33.22 1.48
C ASP A 107 -16.60 32.10 1.15
N ALA A 108 -17.84 32.28 1.60
CA ALA A 108 -18.92 31.28 1.44
C ALA A 108 -19.32 30.98 -0.02
N GLU A 109 -19.12 31.93 -0.95
CA GLU A 109 -19.41 31.70 -2.37
C GLU A 109 -18.38 30.77 -3.03
N LYS A 110 -17.08 31.00 -2.80
CA LYS A 110 -16.01 30.12 -3.31
C LYS A 110 -16.09 28.71 -2.74
N THR A 111 -16.51 28.59 -1.48
CA THR A 111 -16.67 27.30 -0.80
C THR A 111 -17.84 26.50 -1.39
N ARG A 112 -18.99 27.15 -1.63
CA ARG A 112 -20.13 26.52 -2.31
C ARG A 112 -19.83 26.15 -3.76
N ALA A 113 -19.15 27.02 -4.50
CA ALA A 113 -18.75 26.75 -5.88
C ALA A 113 -17.81 25.54 -6.01
N ALA A 114 -16.95 25.34 -5.01
CA ALA A 114 -16.06 24.18 -4.95
C ALA A 114 -16.75 22.90 -4.44
N GLY A 115 -17.97 22.96 -3.91
CA GLY A 115 -18.67 21.76 -3.38
C GLY A 115 -18.12 21.24 -2.05
N VAL A 116 -17.38 22.05 -1.32
CA VAL A 116 -16.75 21.68 -0.04
C VAL A 116 -17.78 21.60 1.08
N GLN A 117 -17.72 20.54 1.88
CA GLN A 117 -18.70 20.27 2.96
C GLN A 117 -18.08 20.28 4.35
N LEU A 118 -16.76 20.08 4.46
CA LEU A 118 -16.06 19.89 5.72
C LEU A 118 -14.98 20.96 5.95
N ASN A 119 -14.82 21.39 7.22
CA ASN A 119 -13.69 22.23 7.61
C ASN A 119 -12.39 21.40 7.54
N GLY A 120 -11.36 21.93 6.89
CA GLY A 120 -10.09 21.23 6.65
C GLY A 120 -10.06 20.39 5.37
N GLU A 121 -11.11 20.46 4.53
CA GLU A 121 -11.13 19.79 3.23
C GLU A 121 -10.17 20.47 2.24
N MET A 122 -9.48 19.65 1.45
CA MET A 122 -8.48 20.07 0.48
C MET A 122 -8.92 19.67 -0.93
N VAL A 123 -8.93 20.63 -1.83
CA VAL A 123 -9.16 20.42 -3.26
C VAL A 123 -7.83 20.48 -3.98
N VAL A 124 -7.40 19.35 -4.52
CA VAL A 124 -6.15 19.22 -5.29
C VAL A 124 -6.49 19.23 -6.76
N GLU A 125 -5.87 20.12 -7.54
CA GLU A 125 -6.10 20.27 -8.97
C GLU A 125 -4.79 20.11 -9.74
N TYR A 126 -4.83 19.28 -10.78
CA TYR A 126 -3.72 19.08 -11.70
C TYR A 126 -4.24 18.71 -13.10
N ALA A 127 -3.65 19.31 -14.14
CA ALA A 127 -4.02 19.08 -15.54
C ALA A 127 -5.54 19.20 -15.84
N GLY A 128 -6.23 20.17 -15.22
CA GLY A 128 -7.66 20.43 -15.40
C GLY A 128 -8.60 19.43 -14.72
N ARG A 129 -8.06 18.56 -13.85
CA ARG A 129 -8.82 17.60 -13.03
C ARG A 129 -8.66 17.99 -11.56
N SER A 130 -9.70 17.75 -10.76
CA SER A 130 -9.70 18.04 -9.33
C SER A 130 -10.10 16.83 -8.50
N GLU A 131 -9.57 16.75 -7.29
CA GLU A 131 -9.92 15.73 -6.30
C GLU A 131 -10.07 16.32 -4.90
N HIS A 132 -11.05 15.81 -4.16
CA HIS A 132 -11.41 16.25 -2.83
C HIS A 132 -10.84 15.32 -1.76
N LEU A 133 -10.06 15.88 -0.84
CA LEU A 133 -9.41 15.17 0.24
C LEU A 133 -9.92 15.68 1.59
N THR A 134 -10.55 14.79 2.36
CA THR A 134 -11.06 15.10 3.71
C THR A 134 -10.09 14.73 4.81
N ARG A 135 -9.05 13.95 4.49
CA ARG A 135 -8.03 13.49 5.43
C ARG A 135 -6.64 13.82 4.90
N LEU A 136 -5.77 14.25 5.81
CA LEU A 136 -4.39 14.59 5.50
C LEU A 136 -3.47 13.43 5.91
N ASN A 137 -3.02 12.65 4.92
CA ASN A 137 -1.91 11.72 5.09
C ASN A 137 -1.15 11.57 3.74
N GLU A 138 0.09 11.07 3.81
CA GLU A 138 0.93 10.92 2.62
C GLU A 138 0.36 9.94 1.60
N GLN A 139 -0.21 8.82 2.06
CA GLN A 139 -0.80 7.81 1.18
C GLN A 139 -1.95 8.38 0.34
N ILE A 140 -2.95 9.00 0.99
CA ILE A 140 -4.13 9.58 0.34
C ILE A 140 -3.71 10.71 -0.61
N PHE A 141 -2.82 11.59 -0.18
CA PHE A 141 -2.38 12.72 -1.01
C PHE A 141 -1.56 12.26 -2.22
N THR A 142 -0.60 11.34 -2.04
CA THR A 142 0.21 10.80 -3.14
C THR A 142 -0.65 9.99 -4.11
N SER A 143 -1.57 9.16 -3.61
CA SER A 143 -2.51 8.44 -4.47
C SER A 143 -3.44 9.38 -5.24
N ALA A 144 -3.85 10.50 -4.65
CA ALA A 144 -4.64 11.52 -5.37
C ALA A 144 -3.84 12.19 -6.49
N LEU A 145 -2.59 12.56 -6.24
CA LEU A 145 -1.70 13.07 -7.28
C LEU A 145 -1.52 12.08 -8.41
N LEU A 146 -1.36 10.78 -8.10
CA LEU A 146 -1.27 9.73 -9.11
C LEU A 146 -2.53 9.63 -9.97
N ARG A 147 -3.71 9.66 -9.36
CA ARG A 147 -4.99 9.66 -10.11
C ARG A 147 -5.12 10.88 -11.01
N LEU A 148 -4.74 12.04 -10.49
CA LEU A 148 -4.75 13.28 -11.25
C LEU A 148 -3.69 13.28 -12.36
N ALA A 149 -2.57 12.57 -12.20
CA ALA A 149 -1.54 12.43 -13.23
C ALA A 149 -2.01 11.54 -14.39
N HIS A 150 -2.56 10.37 -14.10
CA HIS A 150 -2.88 9.35 -15.11
C HIS A 150 -4.07 9.75 -15.98
N SER A 151 -3.85 10.05 -17.26
CA SER A 151 -4.90 10.45 -18.21
C SER A 151 -5.83 9.32 -18.66
N ARG A 152 -5.52 8.06 -18.31
CA ARG A 152 -6.37 6.90 -18.63
C ARG A 152 -7.24 6.57 -17.43
N GLU A 153 -8.56 6.66 -17.59
CA GLU A 153 -9.49 6.02 -16.67
C GLU A 153 -9.23 4.52 -16.68
N GLN A 154 -8.54 4.00 -15.65
CA GLN A 154 -8.31 2.57 -15.54
C GLN A 154 -9.58 1.90 -15.05
N THR A 155 -10.17 1.08 -15.92
CA THR A 155 -11.42 0.38 -15.64
C THR A 155 -11.11 -1.07 -15.28
N VAL A 156 -11.49 -1.46 -14.05
CA VAL A 156 -11.49 -2.85 -13.62
C VAL A 156 -12.90 -3.37 -13.84
N MET A 157 -13.04 -4.29 -14.79
CA MET A 157 -14.32 -4.93 -15.07
C MET A 157 -14.42 -6.25 -14.32
N TYR A 158 -15.61 -6.60 -13.82
CA TYR A 158 -15.87 -7.92 -13.24
C TYR A 158 -17.02 -8.60 -13.97
N LEU A 159 -16.91 -9.91 -14.16
CA LEU A 159 -17.95 -10.71 -14.78
C LEU A 159 -19.21 -10.72 -13.90
N ASP A 160 -20.38 -10.53 -14.51
CA ASP A 160 -21.69 -10.61 -13.87
C ASP A 160 -22.70 -11.29 -14.80
N GLY A 161 -23.68 -12.00 -14.25
CA GLY A 161 -24.70 -12.71 -15.00
C GLY A 161 -24.90 -14.17 -14.59
N HIS A 162 -23.93 -14.78 -13.91
CA HIS A 162 -23.91 -16.20 -13.56
C HIS A 162 -23.74 -16.42 -12.05
N GLY A 163 -23.99 -15.37 -11.24
CA GLY A 163 -23.94 -15.41 -9.77
C GLY A 163 -22.57 -15.13 -9.16
N GLU A 164 -21.66 -14.55 -9.93
CA GLU A 164 -20.33 -14.15 -9.50
C GLU A 164 -20.37 -13.14 -8.34
N ARG A 165 -19.27 -13.11 -7.57
CA ARG A 165 -19.06 -12.11 -6.53
C ARG A 165 -18.84 -10.74 -7.16
N LYS A 166 -19.56 -9.73 -6.68
CA LYS A 166 -19.51 -8.37 -7.25
C LYS A 166 -18.46 -7.49 -6.57
N LEU A 167 -17.70 -6.71 -7.35
CA LEU A 167 -16.72 -5.74 -6.80
C LEU A 167 -17.36 -4.49 -6.19
N ASP A 168 -18.64 -4.28 -6.38
CA ASP A 168 -19.45 -3.21 -5.77
C ASP A 168 -20.55 -3.76 -4.85
N GLY A 169 -20.58 -5.09 -4.67
CA GLY A 169 -21.61 -5.78 -3.91
C GLY A 169 -21.41 -5.69 -2.39
N ILE A 170 -22.54 -5.67 -1.67
CA ILE A 170 -22.57 -5.55 -0.22
C ILE A 170 -22.80 -6.88 0.50
N ALA A 171 -23.12 -7.97 -0.22
CA ALA A 171 -23.37 -9.25 0.41
C ALA A 171 -22.08 -9.84 1.00
N ASN A 172 -22.19 -10.73 1.98
CA ASN A 172 -21.01 -11.32 2.63
C ASN A 172 -20.07 -12.05 1.66
N HIS A 173 -20.63 -12.62 0.59
CA HIS A 173 -19.87 -13.32 -0.44
C HIS A 173 -19.31 -12.39 -1.53
N ASP A 174 -19.78 -11.14 -1.63
CA ASP A 174 -19.30 -10.16 -2.61
C ASP A 174 -17.92 -9.63 -2.24
N LEU A 175 -17.27 -8.93 -3.18
CA LEU A 175 -15.92 -8.37 -3.06
C LEU A 175 -15.92 -6.84 -2.82
N GLY A 176 -17.06 -6.25 -2.45
CA GLY A 176 -17.24 -4.80 -2.42
C GLY A 176 -16.46 -4.05 -1.35
N ASN A 177 -16.69 -4.30 -0.07
CA ASN A 177 -16.05 -3.54 1.02
C ASN A 177 -15.46 -4.53 2.04
N PRO A 178 -14.15 -4.46 2.33
CA PRO A 178 -13.18 -3.40 1.99
C PRO A 178 -12.49 -3.44 0.61
N PHE A 179 -12.52 -4.54 -0.13
CA PHE A 179 -11.65 -4.69 -1.30
C PHE A 179 -11.98 -3.75 -2.46
N GLY A 180 -13.18 -3.83 -3.05
CA GLY A 180 -13.62 -2.93 -4.10
C GLY A 180 -13.57 -1.45 -3.71
N ALA A 181 -13.94 -1.12 -2.47
CA ALA A 181 -13.84 0.24 -1.93
C ALA A 181 -12.38 0.75 -1.93
N LYS A 182 -11.40 -0.11 -1.63
CA LYS A 182 -9.98 0.24 -1.69
C LYS A 182 -9.48 0.40 -3.12
N LEU A 183 -9.95 -0.41 -4.07
CA LEU A 183 -9.66 -0.22 -5.50
C LEU A 183 -10.20 1.12 -6.01
N ALA A 184 -11.44 1.45 -5.67
CA ALA A 184 -12.03 2.75 -6.02
C ALA A 184 -11.24 3.92 -5.40
N GLN A 185 -10.80 3.79 -4.15
CA GLN A 185 -9.91 4.76 -3.49
C GLN A 185 -8.53 4.86 -4.14
N ASN A 186 -8.06 3.83 -4.84
CA ASN A 186 -6.83 3.87 -5.62
C ASN A 186 -7.04 4.50 -7.01
N GLY A 187 -8.29 4.73 -7.43
CA GLY A 187 -8.62 5.40 -8.69
C GLY A 187 -9.18 4.51 -9.78
N PHE A 188 -9.39 3.22 -9.49
CA PHE A 188 -10.01 2.31 -10.44
C PHE A 188 -11.51 2.60 -10.55
N ARG A 189 -12.02 2.60 -11.78
CA ARG A 189 -13.47 2.53 -12.04
C ARG A 189 -13.90 1.07 -12.09
N LEU A 190 -14.86 0.71 -11.26
CA LEU A 190 -15.37 -0.65 -11.16
C LEU A 190 -16.66 -0.76 -11.98
N ASN A 191 -16.67 -1.67 -12.94
CA ASN A 191 -17.81 -1.85 -13.85
C ASN A 191 -18.17 -3.33 -13.99
N SER A 192 -19.45 -3.67 -13.92
CA SER A 192 -19.89 -5.02 -14.26
C SER A 192 -19.85 -5.25 -15.77
N LEU A 193 -19.56 -6.50 -16.15
CA LEU A 193 -19.57 -6.96 -17.54
C LEU A 193 -20.39 -8.23 -17.64
N ASN A 194 -21.49 -8.17 -18.37
CA ASN A 194 -22.29 -9.35 -18.70
C ASN A 194 -21.99 -9.81 -20.13
N LEU A 195 -21.33 -10.96 -20.27
CA LEU A 195 -20.92 -11.49 -21.58
C LEU A 195 -22.06 -12.12 -22.39
N ALA A 196 -23.22 -12.40 -21.78
CA ALA A 196 -24.40 -12.81 -22.52
C ALA A 196 -24.97 -11.63 -23.34
N LEU A 197 -24.80 -10.40 -22.85
CA LEU A 197 -25.28 -9.17 -23.48
C LEU A 197 -24.21 -8.44 -24.29
N ALA A 198 -22.98 -8.39 -23.79
CA ALA A 198 -21.87 -7.71 -24.45
C ALA A 198 -21.37 -8.51 -25.66
N GLN A 199 -20.98 -7.84 -26.74
CA GLN A 199 -20.39 -8.51 -27.91
C GLN A 199 -19.01 -9.12 -27.58
N GLU A 200 -18.22 -8.39 -26.80
CA GLU A 200 -16.88 -8.77 -26.35
C GLU A 200 -16.48 -7.99 -25.09
N VAL A 201 -15.34 -8.37 -24.48
CA VAL A 201 -14.73 -7.58 -23.40
C VAL A 201 -14.21 -6.27 -24.00
N PRO A 202 -14.65 -5.09 -23.50
CA PRO A 202 -14.25 -3.80 -24.04
C PRO A 202 -12.74 -3.52 -23.97
N ASN A 203 -12.21 -2.82 -24.98
CA ASN A 203 -10.77 -2.47 -25.07
C ASN A 203 -10.29 -1.49 -23.99
N ASN A 204 -11.19 -0.81 -23.30
CA ASN A 204 -10.86 0.08 -22.17
C ASN A 204 -10.81 -0.65 -20.82
N ALA A 205 -11.06 -1.97 -20.79
CA ALA A 205 -10.86 -2.78 -19.59
C ALA A 205 -9.35 -2.97 -19.34
N SER A 206 -8.83 -2.33 -18.29
CA SER A 206 -7.45 -2.53 -17.86
C SER A 206 -7.25 -3.92 -17.27
N VAL A 207 -8.22 -4.40 -16.49
CA VAL A 207 -8.22 -5.72 -15.86
C VAL A 207 -9.64 -6.29 -15.91
N LEU A 208 -9.77 -7.56 -16.29
CA LEU A 208 -10.99 -8.33 -16.09
C LEU A 208 -10.86 -9.18 -14.83
N VAL A 209 -11.90 -9.22 -14.00
CA VAL A 209 -12.00 -10.04 -12.79
C VAL A 209 -13.06 -11.11 -12.99
N ILE A 210 -12.69 -12.37 -12.83
CA ILE A 210 -13.63 -13.49 -12.83
C ILE A 210 -13.66 -14.05 -11.41
N ALA A 211 -14.77 -13.84 -10.70
CA ALA A 211 -14.90 -14.16 -9.28
C ALA A 211 -15.88 -15.31 -9.03
N GLN A 212 -15.51 -16.51 -9.49
CA GLN A 212 -16.26 -17.77 -9.36
C GLN A 212 -17.74 -17.70 -9.80
N PRO A 213 -18.03 -18.05 -11.07
CA PRO A 213 -19.41 -18.27 -11.53
C PRO A 213 -20.11 -19.36 -10.71
N GLN A 214 -21.43 -19.25 -10.56
CA GLN A 214 -22.27 -20.23 -9.84
C GLN A 214 -23.00 -21.18 -10.80
N ILE A 215 -23.20 -20.75 -12.04
CA ILE A 215 -23.74 -21.57 -13.14
C ILE A 215 -22.78 -21.55 -14.32
N ASP A 216 -22.93 -22.54 -15.20
CA ASP A 216 -22.04 -22.72 -16.34
C ASP A 216 -22.17 -21.56 -17.35
N LEU A 217 -21.03 -21.02 -17.80
CA LEU A 217 -20.98 -20.08 -18.90
C LEU A 217 -21.31 -20.78 -20.21
N MET A 218 -22.00 -20.09 -21.10
CA MET A 218 -22.27 -20.63 -22.44
C MET A 218 -20.97 -20.67 -23.26
N PRO A 219 -20.81 -21.63 -24.19
CA PRO A 219 -19.60 -21.72 -25.01
C PRO A 219 -19.22 -20.43 -25.74
N GLY A 220 -20.22 -19.68 -26.23
CA GLY A 220 -20.00 -18.40 -26.90
C GLY A 220 -19.49 -17.28 -25.97
N GLU A 221 -19.75 -17.36 -24.67
CA GLU A 221 -19.19 -16.45 -23.66
C GLU A 221 -17.74 -16.81 -23.36
N VAL A 222 -17.44 -18.11 -23.23
CA VAL A 222 -16.07 -18.62 -23.06
C VAL A 222 -15.21 -18.23 -24.27
N ASP A 223 -15.75 -18.31 -25.49
CA ASP A 223 -15.03 -17.87 -26.70
C ASP A 223 -14.70 -16.36 -26.66
N LYS A 224 -15.55 -15.52 -26.05
CA LYS A 224 -15.25 -14.08 -25.85
C LYS A 224 -14.09 -13.89 -24.86
N LEU A 225 -14.05 -14.67 -23.79
CA LEU A 225 -12.94 -14.67 -22.82
C LEU A 225 -11.63 -15.11 -23.46
N LEU A 226 -11.65 -16.21 -24.23
CA LEU A 226 -10.45 -16.69 -24.93
C LEU A 226 -9.91 -15.64 -25.90
N ARG A 227 -10.77 -14.97 -26.67
CA ARG A 227 -10.35 -13.86 -27.55
C ARG A 227 -9.80 -12.66 -26.76
N TYR A 228 -10.29 -12.40 -25.55
CA TYR A 228 -9.73 -11.34 -24.70
C TYR A 228 -8.30 -11.68 -24.28
N ILE A 229 -8.05 -12.92 -23.84
CA ILE A 229 -6.72 -13.39 -23.48
C ILE A 229 -5.78 -13.43 -24.69
N GLU A 230 -6.23 -13.85 -25.86
CA GLU A 230 -5.44 -13.84 -27.09
C GLU A 230 -5.02 -12.44 -27.54
N ARG A 231 -5.84 -11.43 -27.24
CA ARG A 231 -5.54 -10.02 -27.55
C ARG A 231 -4.57 -9.37 -26.55
N GLY A 232 -4.15 -10.08 -25.51
CA GLY A 232 -3.25 -9.55 -24.49
C GLY A 232 -3.97 -8.95 -23.27
N GLY A 233 -5.25 -9.29 -23.05
CA GLY A 233 -6.02 -8.77 -21.92
C GLY A 233 -5.53 -9.29 -20.56
N ASN A 234 -5.53 -8.43 -19.55
CA ASN A 234 -5.10 -8.78 -18.19
C ASN A 234 -6.25 -9.35 -17.36
N LEU A 235 -5.98 -10.40 -16.58
CA LEU A 235 -7.01 -11.17 -15.89
C LEU A 235 -6.64 -11.40 -14.42
N LEU A 236 -7.56 -11.09 -13.51
CA LEU A 236 -7.58 -11.66 -12.16
C LEU A 236 -8.63 -12.76 -12.11
N TRP A 237 -8.19 -14.01 -11.98
CA TRP A 237 -9.10 -15.15 -11.90
C TRP A 237 -9.09 -15.75 -10.50
N LEU A 238 -10.23 -15.64 -9.83
CA LEU A 238 -10.46 -16.20 -8.52
C LEU A 238 -11.28 -17.49 -8.65
N ILE A 239 -10.67 -18.61 -8.27
CA ILE A 239 -11.20 -19.96 -8.46
C ILE A 239 -11.37 -20.62 -7.10
N ASP A 240 -12.59 -20.96 -6.73
CA ASP A 240 -12.85 -21.72 -5.50
C ASP A 240 -12.69 -23.22 -5.72
N ALA A 241 -12.75 -23.96 -4.61
CA ALA A 241 -12.82 -25.40 -4.58
C ALA A 241 -14.18 -25.93 -5.09
N GLY A 242 -14.44 -25.76 -6.38
CA GLY A 242 -15.67 -26.20 -7.06
C GLY A 242 -15.48 -26.43 -8.56
N PRO A 243 -16.54 -26.78 -9.30
CA PRO A 243 -16.47 -26.88 -10.75
C PRO A 243 -16.08 -25.52 -11.38
N LEU A 244 -15.41 -25.56 -12.53
CA LEU A 244 -14.99 -24.36 -13.26
C LEU A 244 -16.12 -23.66 -14.02
N ARG A 245 -17.29 -24.29 -14.10
CA ARG A 245 -18.49 -23.69 -14.70
C ARG A 245 -18.30 -23.28 -16.17
N GLY A 246 -17.69 -24.15 -16.97
CA GLY A 246 -17.44 -23.90 -18.40
C GLY A 246 -16.10 -23.21 -18.70
N LEU A 247 -15.33 -22.84 -17.67
CA LEU A 247 -14.02 -22.21 -17.82
C LEU A 247 -12.86 -23.21 -18.01
N GLU A 248 -13.14 -24.50 -18.24
CA GLU A 248 -12.13 -25.53 -18.49
C GLU A 248 -11.21 -25.16 -19.66
N ARG A 249 -11.78 -24.67 -20.76
CA ARG A 249 -11.01 -24.20 -21.92
C ARG A 249 -10.13 -23.00 -21.62
N LEU A 250 -10.52 -22.16 -20.65
CA LEU A 250 -9.69 -21.04 -20.20
C LEU A 250 -8.51 -21.56 -19.37
N ALA A 251 -8.71 -22.53 -18.49
CA ALA A 251 -7.61 -23.17 -17.75
C ALA A 251 -6.63 -23.86 -18.70
N GLU A 252 -7.12 -24.58 -19.71
CA GLU A 252 -6.29 -25.20 -20.76
C GLU A 252 -5.47 -24.15 -21.53
N LYS A 253 -6.08 -23.03 -21.94
CA LYS A 253 -5.38 -21.94 -22.64
C LYS A 253 -4.26 -21.30 -21.80
N LEU A 254 -4.41 -21.31 -20.48
CA LEU A 254 -3.44 -20.77 -19.54
C LEU A 254 -2.46 -21.84 -19.04
N GLU A 255 -2.52 -23.07 -19.57
CA GLU A 255 -1.67 -24.19 -19.14
C GLU A 255 -1.79 -24.51 -17.64
N LEU A 256 -2.95 -24.23 -17.06
CA LEU A 256 -3.23 -24.43 -15.64
C LEU A 256 -3.74 -25.83 -15.37
N LEU A 257 -3.11 -26.49 -14.42
CA LEU A 257 -3.58 -27.72 -13.82
C LEU A 257 -4.26 -27.38 -12.50
N LEU A 258 -5.47 -27.90 -12.30
CA LEU A 258 -6.24 -27.68 -11.09
C LEU A 258 -6.42 -29.02 -10.36
N PRO A 259 -5.43 -29.45 -9.54
CA PRO A 259 -5.55 -30.69 -8.79
C PRO A 259 -6.84 -30.70 -7.96
N PRO A 260 -7.57 -31.83 -7.93
CA PRO A 260 -8.77 -31.93 -7.10
C PRO A 260 -8.39 -31.92 -5.61
N GLY A 261 -9.23 -31.31 -4.80
CA GLY A 261 -9.08 -31.23 -3.35
C GLY A 261 -8.98 -29.80 -2.83
N ILE A 262 -8.87 -29.70 -1.50
CA ILE A 262 -8.58 -28.45 -0.79
C ILE A 262 -7.36 -28.61 0.09
N VAL A 263 -6.70 -27.50 0.39
CA VAL A 263 -5.56 -27.45 1.29
C VAL A 263 -6.03 -27.47 2.74
N ILE A 264 -5.46 -28.38 3.53
CA ILE A 264 -5.65 -28.51 4.97
C ILE A 264 -4.39 -28.03 5.68
N ASP A 265 -4.52 -27.01 6.52
CA ASP A 265 -3.45 -26.42 7.33
C ASP A 265 -3.73 -26.56 8.83
N PRO A 266 -3.14 -27.54 9.52
CA PRO A 266 -3.28 -27.69 10.98
C PRO A 266 -2.79 -26.48 11.77
N SER A 267 -1.94 -25.63 11.19
CA SER A 267 -1.38 -24.45 11.86
C SER A 267 -2.45 -23.38 12.14
N ALA A 268 -3.55 -23.39 11.38
CA ALA A 268 -4.70 -22.50 11.55
C ALA A 268 -5.36 -22.63 12.93
N ALA A 269 -5.27 -23.81 13.55
CA ALA A 269 -5.77 -24.04 14.90
C ALA A 269 -5.10 -23.11 15.93
N GLY A 270 -3.84 -22.70 15.71
CA GLY A 270 -3.13 -21.73 16.54
C GLY A 270 -3.78 -20.34 16.56
N MET A 271 -4.53 -19.99 15.51
CA MET A 271 -5.31 -18.76 15.40
C MET A 271 -6.81 -18.96 15.70
N ARG A 272 -7.19 -20.12 16.25
CA ARG A 272 -8.60 -20.52 16.46
C ARG A 272 -9.41 -20.56 15.16
N ALA A 273 -8.76 -20.80 14.04
CA ALA A 273 -9.39 -21.00 12.74
C ALA A 273 -9.49 -22.50 12.40
N PRO A 274 -10.48 -22.92 11.58
CA PRO A 274 -10.56 -24.28 11.07
C PRO A 274 -9.32 -24.68 10.29
N ALA A 275 -8.97 -25.97 10.29
CA ALA A 275 -7.84 -26.48 9.48
C ALA A 275 -8.07 -26.35 7.96
N THR A 276 -9.30 -26.09 7.51
CA THR A 276 -9.59 -25.77 6.11
C THR A 276 -9.17 -24.34 5.73
N TRP A 277 -8.75 -23.52 6.69
CA TRP A 277 -8.21 -22.19 6.42
C TRP A 277 -6.70 -22.29 6.25
N SER A 278 -6.24 -22.10 5.03
CA SER A 278 -4.82 -22.10 4.73
C SER A 278 -4.23 -20.72 4.97
N LEU A 279 -3.06 -20.66 5.61
CA LEU A 279 -2.44 -19.41 6.01
C LEU A 279 -1.22 -19.10 5.13
N GLY A 280 -1.24 -17.95 4.47
CA GLY A 280 -0.10 -17.38 3.78
C GLY A 280 0.75 -16.59 4.76
N ALA A 281 2.00 -17.01 4.97
CA ALA A 281 2.93 -16.35 5.90
C ALA A 281 4.31 -16.08 5.29
N SER A 282 4.60 -16.68 4.13
CA SER A 282 5.83 -16.46 3.36
C SER A 282 5.44 -16.34 1.90
N TYR A 283 5.98 -15.32 1.24
CA TYR A 283 5.66 -15.00 -0.14
C TYR A 283 6.95 -15.00 -0.95
N PRO A 284 7.02 -15.76 -2.05
CA PRO A 284 8.16 -15.69 -2.94
C PRO A 284 8.36 -14.27 -3.48
N PRO A 285 9.61 -13.88 -3.83
CA PRO A 285 9.88 -12.56 -4.38
C PRO A 285 9.13 -12.31 -5.69
N HIS A 286 8.23 -11.34 -5.69
CA HIS A 286 7.50 -10.86 -6.86
C HIS A 286 7.10 -9.40 -6.61
N GLU A 287 6.74 -8.65 -7.65
CA GLU A 287 6.33 -7.23 -7.50
C GLU A 287 5.08 -7.09 -6.64
N VAL A 288 4.09 -7.97 -6.85
CA VAL A 288 2.85 -8.08 -6.04
C VAL A 288 3.14 -8.29 -4.54
N THR A 289 4.18 -9.05 -4.21
CA THR A 289 4.52 -9.46 -2.84
C THR A 289 5.72 -8.69 -2.27
N ARG A 290 6.20 -7.67 -2.98
CA ARG A 290 7.34 -6.85 -2.56
C ARG A 290 7.01 -6.14 -1.24
N ASN A 291 7.88 -6.32 -0.23
CA ASN A 291 7.67 -5.79 1.12
C ASN A 291 6.35 -6.25 1.79
N PHE A 292 5.75 -7.33 1.31
CA PHE A 292 4.51 -7.86 1.86
C PHE A 292 4.79 -8.79 3.04
N GLY A 293 4.49 -8.33 4.27
CA GLY A 293 4.78 -9.04 5.52
C GLY A 293 3.55 -9.45 6.34
N LEU A 294 2.35 -9.31 5.77
CA LEU A 294 1.10 -9.61 6.47
C LEU A 294 0.69 -11.08 6.26
N ILE A 295 0.13 -11.70 7.30
CA ILE A 295 -0.48 -13.02 7.17
C ILE A 295 -1.76 -12.89 6.37
N THR A 296 -2.00 -13.80 5.42
CA THR A 296 -3.26 -13.90 4.67
C THR A 296 -3.94 -15.23 4.98
N ALA A 297 -5.27 -15.27 4.83
CA ALA A 297 -6.08 -16.44 5.16
C ALA A 297 -6.99 -16.80 3.99
N PHE A 298 -6.91 -18.06 3.55
CA PHE A 298 -7.62 -18.60 2.39
C PHE A 298 -8.49 -19.79 2.82
N PRO A 299 -9.79 -19.58 3.08
CA PRO A 299 -10.70 -20.66 3.47
C PRO A 299 -10.97 -21.60 2.30
N GLU A 300 -10.77 -22.91 2.47
CA GLU A 300 -11.01 -23.93 1.44
C GLU A 300 -10.19 -23.68 0.16
N ALA A 301 -8.93 -23.30 0.33
CA ALA A 301 -8.04 -23.02 -0.79
C ALA A 301 -7.85 -24.26 -1.67
N ARG A 302 -7.96 -24.06 -2.99
CA ARG A 302 -7.63 -25.04 -4.02
C ARG A 302 -6.14 -24.92 -4.38
N PRO A 303 -5.41 -26.04 -4.50
CA PRO A 303 -4.05 -26.02 -5.05
C PRO A 303 -4.06 -25.70 -6.55
N LEU A 304 -3.03 -25.02 -7.00
CA LEU A 304 -2.75 -24.75 -8.41
C LEU A 304 -1.46 -25.45 -8.82
N ALA A 305 -1.45 -25.97 -10.04
CA ALA A 305 -0.27 -26.47 -10.73
C ALA A 305 -0.31 -25.96 -12.19
N TRP A 306 0.75 -26.15 -12.95
CA TRP A 306 0.82 -25.70 -14.34
C TRP A 306 1.72 -26.61 -15.17
N ASN A 307 1.57 -26.54 -16.49
CA ASN A 307 2.54 -27.09 -17.43
C ASN A 307 3.57 -26.01 -17.79
N GLU A 308 4.85 -26.35 -17.75
CA GLU A 308 5.89 -25.44 -18.25
C GLU A 308 5.81 -25.34 -19.77
N THR A 309 5.66 -24.11 -20.27
CA THR A 309 5.64 -23.81 -21.70
C THR A 309 6.45 -22.55 -21.98
N PRO A 310 7.00 -22.39 -23.20
CA PRO A 310 7.69 -21.15 -23.57
C PRO A 310 6.74 -19.97 -23.81
N GLU A 311 5.42 -20.21 -23.84
CA GLU A 311 4.41 -19.16 -24.06
C GLU A 311 4.16 -18.31 -22.81
N TRP A 312 4.32 -18.90 -21.62
CA TRP A 312 3.99 -18.27 -20.34
C TRP A 312 5.14 -18.39 -19.35
N GLU A 313 5.60 -17.25 -18.84
CA GLU A 313 6.42 -17.19 -17.65
C GLU A 313 5.53 -17.29 -16.41
N HIS A 314 5.83 -18.20 -15.49
CA HIS A 314 5.03 -18.47 -14.30
C HIS A 314 5.79 -18.08 -13.04
N HIS A 315 5.15 -17.32 -12.16
CA HIS A 315 5.69 -16.95 -10.85
C HIS A 315 4.73 -17.34 -9.73
N VAL A 316 5.25 -18.03 -8.73
CA VAL A 316 4.48 -18.36 -7.53
C VAL A 316 4.31 -17.11 -6.67
N LEU A 317 3.08 -16.74 -6.35
CA LEU A 317 2.78 -15.60 -5.48
C LEU A 317 2.53 -16.03 -4.04
N VAL A 318 1.82 -17.15 -3.84
CA VAL A 318 1.44 -17.62 -2.51
C VAL A 318 1.56 -19.14 -2.42
N GLU A 319 2.34 -19.56 -1.43
CA GLU A 319 2.41 -20.93 -0.95
C GLU A 319 1.86 -20.99 0.48
N VAL A 320 1.09 -22.03 0.77
CA VAL A 320 0.45 -22.22 2.07
C VAL A 320 0.70 -23.61 2.62
N ALA A 321 0.36 -23.78 3.90
CA ALA A 321 0.31 -25.09 4.55
C ALA A 321 1.62 -25.88 4.43
N ALA A 322 2.75 -25.27 4.79
CA ALA A 322 4.08 -25.90 4.75
C ALA A 322 4.18 -27.19 5.59
N ARG A 323 3.30 -27.37 6.57
CA ARG A 323 3.15 -28.61 7.37
C ARG A 323 1.77 -29.26 7.20
N GLY A 324 1.03 -28.85 6.19
CA GLY A 324 -0.28 -29.36 5.84
C GLY A 324 -0.24 -30.26 4.61
N TRP A 325 -1.39 -30.44 3.98
CA TRP A 325 -1.55 -31.30 2.81
C TRP A 325 -2.77 -30.89 1.99
N VAL A 326 -2.82 -31.31 0.73
CA VAL A 326 -4.03 -31.25 -0.10
C VAL A 326 -4.84 -32.51 0.16
N SER A 327 -6.11 -32.37 0.56
CA SER A 327 -7.04 -33.48 0.73
C SER A 327 -8.19 -33.45 -0.26
N ARG A 328 -8.43 -34.60 -0.89
CA ARG A 328 -9.58 -34.79 -1.81
C ARG A 328 -10.89 -35.06 -1.09
N SER A 329 -10.82 -35.67 0.10
CA SER A 329 -12.00 -36.13 0.85
C SER A 329 -12.79 -34.97 1.46
N ALA A 330 -12.16 -33.82 1.69
CA ALA A 330 -12.82 -32.67 2.31
C ALA A 330 -13.83 -31.97 1.38
N LEU A 331 -13.83 -32.27 0.07
CA LEU A 331 -14.86 -31.82 -0.88
C LEU A 331 -16.16 -32.62 -0.76
N ASP A 332 -16.13 -33.82 -0.18
CA ASP A 332 -17.30 -34.70 -0.05
C ASP A 332 -18.18 -34.30 1.17
N ASP A 333 -17.69 -33.45 2.06
CA ASP A 333 -18.44 -32.93 3.21
C ASP A 333 -19.37 -31.79 2.77
N LYS A 334 -20.68 -31.95 3.00
CA LYS A 334 -21.70 -30.97 2.58
C LYS A 334 -21.53 -29.62 3.30
N PRO A 335 -21.76 -28.49 2.60
CA PRO A 335 -21.85 -27.18 3.25
C PRO A 335 -23.01 -27.15 4.27
N GLY A 336 -22.72 -26.79 5.52
CA GLY A 336 -23.73 -26.57 6.57
C GLY A 336 -24.16 -27.79 7.40
N GLY A 337 -23.56 -28.96 7.19
CA GLY A 337 -23.62 -30.05 8.18
C GLY A 337 -22.68 -29.75 9.35
N GLU A 338 -23.10 -30.06 10.58
CA GLU A 338 -22.18 -30.02 11.73
C GLU A 338 -20.88 -30.72 11.35
N SER A 339 -19.81 -29.94 11.39
CA SER A 339 -18.44 -30.37 11.18
C SER A 339 -18.20 -31.77 11.72
N ARG A 340 -18.01 -32.82 10.89
CA ARG A 340 -17.14 -33.95 11.30
C ARG A 340 -15.68 -33.49 11.36
N LEU A 341 -15.46 -32.28 11.87
CA LEU A 341 -14.25 -31.47 11.97
C LEU A 341 -13.30 -32.01 13.06
N THR A 342 -13.43 -33.30 13.34
CA THR A 342 -12.60 -34.09 14.23
C THR A 342 -12.02 -35.24 13.41
N GLY A 343 -10.90 -34.98 12.71
CA GLY A 343 -10.10 -36.05 12.12
C GLY A 343 -9.72 -35.91 10.65
N HIS A 344 -9.39 -34.70 10.16
CA HIS A 344 -8.54 -34.61 8.97
C HIS A 344 -7.12 -35.06 9.38
N THR A 345 -6.89 -36.36 9.37
CA THR A 345 -5.55 -36.94 9.46
C THR A 345 -5.04 -37.20 8.06
N PHE A 346 -3.75 -36.95 7.84
CA PHE A 346 -3.12 -37.14 6.55
C PHE A 346 -3.18 -38.61 6.10
N ASP A 347 -3.79 -38.87 4.94
CA ASP A 347 -3.80 -40.18 4.29
C ASP A 347 -2.74 -40.26 3.20
N LYS A 348 -1.64 -40.98 3.48
CA LYS A 348 -0.52 -41.20 2.55
C LYS A 348 -0.91 -41.75 1.17
N ARG A 349 -2.07 -42.39 1.02
CA ARG A 349 -2.51 -42.99 -0.25
C ARG A 349 -3.28 -42.01 -1.14
N ARG A 350 -3.83 -40.93 -0.58
CA ARG A 350 -4.79 -40.04 -1.25
C ARG A 350 -4.41 -38.57 -1.20
N ASP A 351 -3.77 -38.16 -0.10
CA ASP A 351 -3.41 -36.77 0.15
C ASP A 351 -2.00 -36.46 -0.38
N ILE A 352 -1.80 -35.20 -0.76
CA ILE A 352 -0.51 -34.71 -1.27
C ILE A 352 0.11 -33.81 -0.19
N PRO A 353 1.32 -34.11 0.31
CA PRO A 353 1.95 -33.27 1.33
C PRO A 353 2.23 -31.86 0.79
N GLY A 354 2.07 -30.85 1.64
CA GLY A 354 2.39 -29.46 1.32
C GLY A 354 3.90 -29.17 1.25
N PRO A 355 4.30 -27.91 0.97
CA PRO A 355 3.44 -26.74 0.76
C PRO A 355 2.63 -26.83 -0.54
N ALA A 356 1.47 -26.17 -0.57
CA ALA A 356 0.63 -26.07 -1.76
C ALA A 356 0.70 -24.65 -2.33
N VAL A 357 0.94 -24.56 -3.64
CA VAL A 357 0.80 -23.30 -4.38
C VAL A 357 -0.69 -23.01 -4.54
N ILE A 358 -1.12 -21.81 -4.18
CA ILE A 358 -2.53 -21.40 -4.31
C ILE A 358 -2.70 -20.09 -5.07
N ALA A 359 -1.62 -19.38 -5.40
CA ALA A 359 -1.66 -18.21 -6.26
C ALA A 359 -0.47 -18.17 -7.22
N LEU A 360 -0.76 -17.94 -8.49
CA LEU A 360 0.19 -17.89 -9.59
C LEU A 360 0.02 -16.59 -10.36
N ALA A 361 1.12 -15.95 -10.73
CA ALA A 361 1.18 -14.93 -11.76
C ALA A 361 1.70 -15.58 -13.05
N LEU A 362 1.07 -15.24 -14.17
CA LEU A 362 1.49 -15.61 -15.52
C LEU A 362 1.78 -14.33 -16.29
N GLN A 363 2.88 -14.35 -17.04
CA GLN A 363 3.32 -13.22 -17.83
C GLN A 363 3.78 -13.68 -19.21
N ARG A 364 3.49 -12.87 -20.23
CA ARG A 364 4.04 -13.04 -21.58
C ARG A 364 4.03 -11.74 -22.35
N ASN A 365 4.76 -11.69 -23.46
CA ASN A 365 4.63 -10.61 -24.43
C ASN A 365 3.63 -11.01 -25.53
N ALA A 366 2.54 -10.27 -25.65
CA ALA A 366 1.51 -10.45 -26.67
C ALA A 366 1.24 -9.11 -27.38
N ASN A 367 1.37 -9.09 -28.71
CA ASN A 367 1.14 -7.88 -29.54
C ASN A 367 1.94 -6.65 -29.08
N ASP A 368 3.25 -6.82 -28.85
CA ASP A 368 4.18 -5.78 -28.36
C ASP A 368 3.77 -5.13 -27.02
N ARG A 369 2.97 -5.85 -26.22
CA ARG A 369 2.60 -5.48 -24.86
C ARG A 369 2.80 -6.65 -23.92
N GLU A 370 3.17 -6.32 -22.69
CA GLU A 370 3.23 -7.30 -21.62
C GLU A 370 1.80 -7.61 -21.15
N GLN A 371 1.43 -8.89 -21.24
CA GLN A 371 0.18 -9.41 -20.71
C GLN A 371 0.45 -10.06 -19.36
N ARG A 372 -0.41 -9.76 -18.40
CA ARG A 372 -0.30 -10.23 -17.01
C ARG A 372 -1.60 -10.87 -16.56
N ILE A 373 -1.49 -12.03 -15.93
CA ILE A 373 -2.63 -12.78 -15.39
C ILE A 373 -2.29 -13.23 -13.98
N VAL A 374 -3.23 -13.10 -13.05
CA VAL A 374 -3.11 -13.69 -11.71
C VAL A 374 -4.25 -14.66 -11.51
N VAL A 375 -3.91 -15.87 -11.07
CA VAL A 375 -4.87 -16.89 -10.71
C VAL A 375 -4.71 -17.21 -9.24
N VAL A 376 -5.82 -17.15 -8.50
CA VAL A 376 -5.85 -17.51 -7.07
C VAL A 376 -6.86 -18.62 -6.89
N GLY A 377 -6.40 -19.74 -6.32
CA GLY A 377 -7.20 -20.90 -5.92
C GLY A 377 -8.08 -20.62 -4.70
N ASN A 378 -8.55 -19.39 -4.55
CA ASN A 378 -9.57 -19.01 -3.59
C ASN A 378 -10.10 -17.63 -3.97
N GLY A 379 -11.40 -17.49 -4.19
CA GLY A 379 -12.05 -16.18 -4.32
C GLY A 379 -12.66 -15.68 -3.02
N ALA A 380 -12.92 -16.59 -2.08
CA ALA A 380 -13.49 -16.24 -0.79
C ALA A 380 -12.58 -15.31 0.06
N PHE A 381 -11.24 -15.36 -0.07
CA PHE A 381 -10.35 -14.53 0.75
C PHE A 381 -10.56 -13.01 0.61
N LEU A 382 -11.08 -12.56 -0.53
CA LEU A 382 -11.44 -11.16 -0.79
C LEU A 382 -12.93 -10.87 -0.55
N ALA A 383 -13.73 -11.88 -0.23
CA ALA A 383 -15.13 -11.67 0.07
C ALA A 383 -15.29 -10.83 1.33
N ASN A 384 -16.36 -10.04 1.42
CA ASN A 384 -16.63 -9.12 2.52
C ASN A 384 -16.54 -9.81 3.90
N SER A 385 -16.88 -11.11 4.00
CA SER A 385 -16.75 -11.91 5.23
C SER A 385 -15.32 -12.29 5.61
N PHE A 386 -14.36 -12.28 4.69
CA PHE A 386 -12.97 -12.71 4.92
C PHE A 386 -11.91 -11.66 4.61
N ALA A 387 -12.26 -10.60 3.87
CA ALA A 387 -11.36 -9.54 3.46
C ALA A 387 -10.73 -8.79 4.65
N GLY A 388 -11.42 -8.75 5.80
CA GLY A 388 -10.87 -8.19 7.05
C GLY A 388 -9.79 -9.03 7.73
N ASN A 389 -9.48 -10.24 7.23
CA ASN A 389 -8.47 -11.11 7.82
C ASN A 389 -7.07 -10.71 7.34
N GLY A 390 -6.23 -10.31 8.29
CA GLY A 390 -4.81 -10.06 8.04
C GLY A 390 -4.59 -9.09 6.88
N GLY A 391 -3.74 -9.47 5.93
CA GLY A 391 -3.42 -8.68 4.73
C GLY A 391 -4.19 -9.04 3.46
N ASN A 392 -5.36 -9.70 3.56
CA ASN A 392 -6.07 -10.19 2.37
C ASN A 392 -6.38 -9.07 1.36
N VAL A 393 -6.89 -7.94 1.83
CA VAL A 393 -7.20 -6.77 0.99
C VAL A 393 -5.95 -6.19 0.35
N ASP A 394 -4.89 -6.02 1.14
CA ASP A 394 -3.61 -5.49 0.66
C ASP A 394 -3.03 -6.36 -0.45
N LEU A 395 -3.05 -7.70 -0.27
CA LEU A 395 -2.60 -8.63 -1.30
C LEU A 395 -3.45 -8.53 -2.57
N GLY A 396 -4.78 -8.53 -2.44
CA GLY A 396 -5.68 -8.40 -3.59
C GLY A 396 -5.49 -7.08 -4.34
N VAL A 397 -5.30 -5.98 -3.61
CA VAL A 397 -5.05 -4.66 -4.20
C VAL A 397 -3.72 -4.64 -4.93
N ASN A 398 -2.67 -5.25 -4.36
CA ASN A 398 -1.38 -5.38 -5.03
C ASN A 398 -1.48 -6.19 -6.33
N MET A 399 -2.27 -7.27 -6.34
CA MET A 399 -2.53 -8.06 -7.54
C MET A 399 -3.18 -7.21 -8.64
N VAL A 400 -4.22 -6.42 -8.32
CA VAL A 400 -4.90 -5.56 -9.30
C VAL A 400 -4.00 -4.43 -9.79
N ASN A 401 -3.24 -3.79 -8.89
CA ASN A 401 -2.26 -2.76 -9.25
C ASN A 401 -1.23 -3.31 -10.24
N TRP A 402 -0.67 -4.50 -9.97
CA TRP A 402 0.29 -5.14 -10.86
C TRP A 402 -0.36 -5.51 -12.21
N LEU A 403 -1.58 -6.04 -12.21
CA LEU A 403 -2.31 -6.34 -13.45
C LEU A 403 -2.63 -5.09 -14.27
N ALA A 404 -2.81 -3.94 -13.63
CA ALA A 404 -3.08 -2.68 -14.31
C ALA A 404 -1.81 -1.96 -14.80
N GLY A 405 -0.61 -2.44 -14.44
CA GLY A 405 0.66 -1.73 -14.73
C GLY A 405 0.92 -0.55 -13.79
N GLU A 406 0.34 -0.58 -12.59
CA GLU A 406 0.43 0.45 -11.56
C GLU A 406 1.28 -0.02 -10.37
N GLU A 407 2.45 -0.60 -10.62
CA GLU A 407 3.27 -1.22 -9.56
C GLU A 407 3.73 -0.20 -8.51
N HIS A 408 3.78 1.07 -8.87
CA HIS A 408 4.09 2.17 -7.95
C HIS A 408 3.00 2.39 -6.88
N LEU A 409 1.76 1.95 -7.09
CA LEU A 409 0.70 1.96 -6.07
C LEU A 409 0.86 0.83 -5.04
N ILE A 410 1.59 -0.24 -5.38
CA ILE A 410 1.87 -1.39 -4.48
C ILE A 410 2.76 -0.97 -3.30
N THR A 411 3.60 0.03 -3.51
CA THR A 411 4.62 0.47 -2.54
C THR A 411 4.14 1.52 -1.52
N LEU A 412 2.90 2.02 -1.63
CA LEU A 412 2.34 3.04 -0.72
C LEU A 412 1.67 2.40 0.51
N GLN A 413 2.43 1.71 1.35
CA GLN A 413 1.93 1.19 2.62
C GLN A 413 2.20 2.21 3.75
N PRO A 414 1.19 2.63 4.54
CA PRO A 414 1.39 3.62 5.58
C PRO A 414 2.34 3.10 6.67
N ARG A 415 3.39 3.86 6.98
CA ARG A 415 4.28 3.54 8.10
C ARG A 415 3.48 3.57 9.39
N ALA A 416 3.42 2.42 10.09
CA ALA A 416 3.04 2.43 11.48
C ALA A 416 4.06 3.31 12.24
N ALA A 417 3.58 4.25 13.06
CA ALA A 417 4.44 5.04 13.92
C ALA A 417 5.12 4.10 14.92
N LYS A 418 6.36 3.68 14.62
CA LYS A 418 7.11 2.76 15.50
C LYS A 418 7.38 3.36 16.89
N ASP A 419 7.22 4.68 17.03
CA ASP A 419 7.49 5.44 18.25
C ASP A 419 6.22 5.99 18.93
N SER A 420 5.03 5.42 18.68
CA SER A 420 3.80 5.88 19.38
C SER A 420 3.71 5.41 20.84
N SER A 421 4.56 4.47 21.26
CA SER A 421 4.60 3.96 22.64
C SER A 421 6.02 3.85 23.17
N LEU A 422 6.32 4.57 24.25
CA LEU A 422 7.58 4.48 24.95
C LEU A 422 7.48 3.41 26.05
N GLU A 423 7.88 2.17 25.74
CA GLU A 423 7.96 1.10 26.74
C GLU A 423 9.30 1.11 27.48
N LEU A 424 9.37 1.88 28.57
CA LEU A 424 10.52 1.87 29.47
C LEU A 424 10.32 0.84 30.57
N GLY A 425 11.18 -0.18 30.60
CA GLY A 425 11.26 -1.08 31.74
C GLY A 425 11.58 -0.31 33.05
N LYS A 426 11.03 -0.79 34.17
CA LYS A 426 11.13 -0.12 35.49
C LYS A 426 12.56 0.31 35.86
N THR A 427 13.56 -0.52 35.52
CA THR A 427 14.98 -0.23 35.76
C THR A 427 15.51 0.96 34.96
N ARG A 428 15.15 1.06 33.67
CA ARG A 428 15.57 2.19 32.81
C ARG A 428 14.96 3.50 33.31
N LEU A 429 13.70 3.45 33.71
CA LEU A 429 12.97 4.59 34.25
C LEU A 429 13.58 5.07 35.58
N ALA A 430 13.97 4.14 36.46
CA ALA A 430 14.68 4.46 37.70
C ALA A 430 16.07 5.07 37.46
N VAL A 431 16.84 4.56 36.49
CA VAL A 431 18.16 5.12 36.13
C VAL A 431 18.02 6.56 35.61
N ILE A 432 17.08 6.80 34.70
CA ILE A 432 16.81 8.15 34.16
C ILE A 432 16.34 9.06 35.31
N GLY A 433 15.38 8.62 36.12
CA GLY A 433 14.85 9.39 37.25
C GLY A 433 15.92 9.78 38.26
N ILE A 434 16.67 8.81 38.79
CA ILE A 434 17.72 9.06 39.79
C ILE A 434 18.85 9.90 39.18
N GLY A 435 19.23 9.62 37.93
CA GLY A 435 20.28 10.35 37.23
C GLY A 435 19.98 11.85 37.10
N PHE A 436 18.77 12.20 36.66
CA PHE A 436 18.37 13.60 36.48
C PHE A 436 17.98 14.30 37.79
N LEU A 437 17.36 13.58 38.72
CA LEU A 437 16.79 14.18 39.94
C LEU A 437 17.81 14.27 41.09
N VAL A 438 18.81 13.38 41.10
CA VAL A 438 19.87 13.37 42.12
C VAL A 438 21.24 13.58 41.49
N GLY A 439 21.59 12.82 40.46
CA GLY A 439 22.92 12.85 39.85
C GLY A 439 23.30 14.22 39.28
N LEU A 440 22.43 14.81 38.46
CA LEU A 440 22.69 16.11 37.81
C LEU A 440 22.81 17.27 38.82
N PRO A 441 21.91 17.44 39.81
CA PRO A 441 22.08 18.44 40.86
C PRO A 441 23.36 18.26 41.68
N LEU A 442 23.73 17.03 42.03
CA LEU A 442 24.97 16.76 42.77
C LEU A 442 26.20 17.11 41.95
N LEU A 443 26.21 16.77 40.66
CA LEU A 443 27.29 17.11 39.76
C LEU A 443 27.44 18.63 39.61
N LEU A 444 26.34 19.35 39.43
CA LEU A 444 26.35 20.82 39.39
C LEU A 444 26.82 21.43 40.72
N ALA A 445 26.40 20.88 41.87
CA ALA A 445 26.84 21.33 43.18
C ALA A 445 28.34 21.06 43.41
N LEU A 446 28.85 19.90 42.99
CA LEU A 446 30.27 19.55 43.07
C LEU A 446 31.12 20.45 42.18
N VAL A 447 30.69 20.71 40.94
CA VAL A 447 31.38 21.63 40.02
C VAL A 447 31.35 23.05 40.58
N GLY A 448 30.20 23.51 41.07
CA GLY A 448 30.07 24.81 41.72
C GLY A 448 30.97 24.95 42.95
N GLY A 449 30.99 23.92 43.81
CA GLY A 449 31.85 23.85 44.98
C GLY A 449 33.33 23.84 44.65
N ALA A 450 33.74 23.06 43.64
CA ALA A 450 35.12 23.01 43.16
C ALA A 450 35.58 24.36 42.59
N MET A 451 34.73 25.03 41.80
CA MET A 451 35.01 26.38 41.29
C MET A 451 35.10 27.41 42.42
N TRP A 452 34.20 27.36 43.40
CA TRP A 452 34.24 28.22 44.58
C TRP A 452 35.52 28.01 45.39
N TRP A 453 35.94 26.76 45.58
CA TRP A 453 37.14 26.44 46.34
C TRP A 453 38.43 26.86 45.61
N LYS A 454 38.45 26.72 44.28
CA LYS A 454 39.56 27.21 43.44
C LYS A 454 39.65 28.74 43.46
N ARG A 455 38.51 29.45 43.45
CA ARG A 455 38.44 30.92 43.56
C ARG A 455 38.82 31.46 44.93
N ARG A 456 38.76 30.66 46.00
CA ARG A 456 39.22 31.04 47.34
C ARG A 456 40.73 30.84 47.55
N ARG A 457 41.38 30.06 46.68
CA ARG A 457 42.83 29.78 46.74
C ARG A 457 43.65 30.60 45.72
N ALA A 458 42.99 31.21 44.75
CA ALA A 458 43.54 32.26 43.88
C ALA A 458 43.22 33.61 44.52
#